data_AF-A0A2H6MY28-F1
#
_entry.id   AF-A0A2H6MY28-F1
#
_cell.length_a   1.000
_cell.length_b   1.000
_cell.length_c   1.000
_cell.angle_alpha   90.00
_cell.angle_beta   90.00
_cell.angle_gamma   90.00
#
_symmetry.space_group_name_H-M   'P 1'
#
loop_
_entity.id
_entity.type
_entity.pdbx_description
1 polymer ?
#
loop_
_entity_poly.entity_id
_entity_poly.type
_entity_poly.pdbx_seq_one_letter_code
_entity_poly.pdbx_strand_id
1 'polypeptide(L)'
;GNGRPFAVELVNPRKVQLAAVEMKALQQRINSSSDKVQVRDLQLVNREAIVHMKEGEEEKTKSYSALIWTKKVIQKEDIMFLDSMKVACVGWYLSFVCWFLNPVQKLYKPLYKII
;
A
#
# COMPACT_ATOMS: atom_id res chain seq x y z
N GLY A 1 8.47 -0.55 8.42
CA GLY A 1 8.61 0.40 7.30
C GLY A 1 7.84 1.68 7.58
N ASN A 2 7.88 2.66 6.68
CA ASN A 2 7.24 3.98 6.89
C ASN A 2 5.74 4.01 6.55
N GLY A 3 5.12 2.86 6.26
CA GLY A 3 3.71 2.76 5.90
C GLY A 3 3.43 2.97 4.40
N ARG A 4 2.18 2.72 3.99
CA ARG A 4 1.70 3.02 2.63
C ARG A 4 0.99 4.38 2.63
N PRO A 5 1.35 5.32 1.73
CA PRO A 5 0.60 6.56 1.58
C PRO A 5 -0.87 6.26 1.24
N PHE A 6 -1.79 7.01 1.85
CA PHE A 6 -3.23 6.90 1.58
C PHE A 6 -3.85 8.30 1.56
N ALA A 7 -5.01 8.42 0.93
CA ALA A 7 -5.82 9.64 0.94
C ALA A 7 -7.30 9.30 1.19
N VAL A 8 -8.00 10.20 1.86
CA VAL A 8 -9.45 10.08 2.12
C VAL A 8 -10.13 11.34 1.60
N GLU A 9 -11.07 11.18 0.67
CA GLU A 9 -11.90 12.26 0.19
C GLU A 9 -13.12 12.44 1.10
N LEU A 10 -13.30 13.65 1.64
CA LEU A 10 -14.47 14.02 2.42
C LEU A 10 -15.47 14.76 1.52
N VAL A 11 -16.64 14.16 1.28
CA VAL A 11 -17.69 14.74 0.43
C VAL A 11 -18.59 15.65 1.27
N ASN A 12 -18.82 16.87 0.80
CA ASN A 12 -19.64 17.90 1.45
C ASN A 12 -19.25 18.20 2.93
N PRO A 13 -17.99 18.56 3.21
CA PRO A 13 -17.55 18.87 4.57
C PRO A 13 -18.14 20.19 5.07
N ARG A 14 -18.78 20.18 6.26
CA ARG A 14 -19.27 21.41 6.90
C ARG A 14 -18.17 22.28 7.53
N LYS A 15 -17.00 21.70 7.79
CA LYS A 15 -15.80 22.38 8.27
C LYS A 15 -14.62 21.87 7.45
N VAL A 16 -13.92 22.78 6.76
CA VAL A 16 -12.81 22.44 5.85
C VAL A 16 -11.45 22.79 6.45
N GLN A 17 -11.40 23.85 7.25
CA GLN A 17 -10.17 24.29 7.90
C GLN A 17 -10.04 23.62 9.26
N LEU A 18 -8.97 22.83 9.42
CA LEU A 18 -8.57 22.21 10.67
C LEU A 18 -7.19 22.75 11.05
N ALA A 19 -7.03 23.17 12.29
CA ALA A 19 -5.73 23.57 12.80
C ALA A 19 -4.81 22.34 12.91
N ALA A 20 -3.49 22.55 12.84
CA ALA A 20 -2.51 21.48 12.96
C ALA A 20 -2.66 20.67 14.28
N VAL A 21 -3.06 21.34 15.36
CA VAL A 21 -3.33 20.71 16.66
C VAL A 21 -4.53 19.76 16.58
N GLU A 22 -5.61 20.17 15.93
CA GLU A 22 -6.81 19.33 15.71
C GLU A 22 -6.46 18.12 14.85
N MET A 23 -5.61 18.29 13.83
CA MET A 23 -5.15 17.20 12.97
C MET A 23 -4.31 16.18 13.73
N LYS A 24 -3.40 16.65 14.59
CA LYS A 24 -2.60 15.76 15.45
C LYS A 24 -3.47 15.00 16.45
N ALA A 25 -4.47 15.66 17.04
CA ALA A 25 -5.42 15.00 17.94
C ALA A 25 -6.25 13.93 17.21
N LEU A 26 -6.67 14.20 15.97
CA LEU A 26 -7.35 13.21 15.13
C LEU A 26 -6.46 11.99 14.84
N GLN A 27 -5.19 12.20 14.50
CA GLN A 27 -4.23 11.11 14.29
C GLN A 27 -4.08 10.23 15.54
N GLN A 28 -3.94 10.85 16.72
CA GLN A 28 -3.85 10.13 18.00
C GLN A 28 -5.12 9.34 18.31
N ARG A 29 -6.30 9.91 18.01
CA ARG A 29 -7.58 9.23 18.19
C ARG A 29 -7.72 8.00 17.28
N ILE A 30 -7.25 8.08 16.04
CA ILE A 30 -7.24 6.93 15.12
C ILE A 30 -6.31 5.84 15.69
N ASN A 31 -5.09 6.21 16.06
CA ASN A 31 -4.07 5.27 16.55
C ASN A 31 -4.43 4.61 17.89
N SER A 32 -5.26 5.25 18.71
CA SER A 32 -5.76 4.68 19.97
C SER A 32 -7.03 3.83 19.79
N SER A 33 -7.65 3.86 18.62
CA SER A 33 -8.90 3.12 18.35
C SER A 33 -8.67 1.70 17.80
N SER A 34 -7.45 1.37 17.35
CA SER A 34 -7.13 0.05 16.79
C SER A 34 -5.64 -0.26 16.87
N ASP A 35 -5.31 -1.46 17.32
CA ASP A 35 -3.93 -1.96 17.33
C ASP A 35 -3.50 -2.54 15.97
N LYS A 36 -4.44 -2.70 15.04
CA LYS A 36 -4.19 -3.35 13.74
C LYS A 36 -3.58 -2.40 12.71
N VAL A 37 -3.84 -1.11 12.85
CA VAL A 37 -3.42 -0.07 11.90
C VAL A 37 -2.95 1.13 12.68
N GLN A 38 -1.86 1.73 12.22
CA GLN A 38 -1.33 2.98 12.76
C GLN A 38 -1.15 3.95 11.59
N VAL A 39 -1.60 5.18 11.78
CA VAL A 39 -1.46 6.28 10.83
C VAL A 39 -0.39 7.26 11.30
N ARG A 40 0.30 7.88 10.33
CA ARG A 40 1.34 8.89 10.54
C ARG A 40 1.25 9.94 9.44
N ASP A 41 1.84 11.11 9.70
CA ASP A 41 1.91 12.24 8.77
C ASP A 41 0.53 12.69 8.23
N LEU A 42 -0.51 12.59 9.08
CA LEU A 42 -1.87 12.99 8.73
C LEU A 42 -1.94 14.50 8.50
N GLN A 43 -2.38 14.88 7.31
CA GLN A 43 -2.41 16.28 6.87
C GLN A 43 -3.55 16.52 5.89
N LEU A 44 -3.98 17.76 5.77
CA LEU A 44 -4.92 18.16 4.72
C LEU A 44 -4.16 18.29 3.40
N VAL A 45 -4.64 17.63 2.36
CA VAL A 45 -4.02 17.65 1.04
C VAL A 45 -5.03 18.08 -0.02
N ASN A 46 -4.55 18.74 -1.07
CA ASN A 46 -5.36 19.08 -2.23
C ASN A 46 -5.39 17.93 -3.24
N ARG A 47 -6.22 18.06 -4.26
CA ARG A 47 -6.44 17.01 -5.28
C ARG A 47 -5.16 16.67 -6.06
N GLU A 48 -4.23 17.62 -6.18
CA GLU A 48 -2.95 17.43 -6.87
C GLU A 48 -2.05 16.42 -6.14
N ALA A 49 -2.13 16.34 -4.80
CA ALA A 49 -1.34 15.38 -4.03
C ALA A 49 -1.71 13.92 -4.36
N ILE A 50 -2.95 13.67 -4.81
CA ILE A 50 -3.43 12.36 -5.24
C ILE A 50 -2.74 11.95 -6.55
N VAL A 51 -2.37 12.91 -7.40
CA VAL A 51 -1.63 12.65 -8.64
C VAL A 51 -0.22 12.15 -8.31
N HIS A 52 0.47 12.80 -7.38
CA HIS A 52 1.80 12.36 -6.92
C HIS A 52 1.80 10.96 -6.28
N MET A 53 0.70 10.57 -5.64
CA MET A 53 0.55 9.20 -5.13
C MET A 53 0.47 8.16 -6.27
N LYS A 54 -0.19 8.50 -7.39
CA LYS A 54 -0.31 7.63 -8.56
C LYS A 54 0.99 7.52 -9.35
N GLU A 55 1.64 8.64 -9.62
CA GLU A 55 2.93 8.66 -10.35
C GLU A 55 3.98 7.84 -9.60
N GLY A 56 4.02 7.99 -8.27
CA GLY A 56 4.91 7.19 -7.43
C GLY A 56 4.58 5.70 -7.38
N GLU A 57 3.44 5.23 -7.86
CA GLU A 57 3.11 3.79 -7.87
C GLU A 57 3.85 3.02 -8.96
N GLU A 58 4.16 3.69 -10.08
CA GLU A 58 4.80 3.09 -11.26
C GLU A 58 6.33 3.05 -11.12
N GLU A 59 6.93 4.05 -10.47
CA GLU A 59 8.40 4.18 -10.39
C GLU A 59 9.00 3.69 -9.07
N LYS A 60 8.22 3.60 -7.98
CA LYS A 60 8.79 3.26 -6.66
C LYS A 60 9.14 1.78 -6.57
N THR A 61 10.40 1.52 -6.22
CA THR A 61 10.87 0.22 -5.76
C THR A 61 10.12 -0.19 -4.50
N LYS A 62 9.46 -1.35 -4.54
CA LYS A 62 8.77 -1.95 -3.39
C LYS A 62 9.69 -2.99 -2.75
N SER A 63 9.99 -2.82 -1.46
CA SER A 63 10.74 -3.80 -0.68
C SER A 63 9.78 -4.73 0.05
N TYR A 64 10.02 -6.03 -0.07
CA TYR A 64 9.23 -7.07 0.59
C TYR A 64 10.14 -7.92 1.49
N SER A 65 9.57 -8.42 2.58
CA SER A 65 10.19 -9.45 3.40
C SER A 65 9.27 -10.67 3.38
N ALA A 66 9.81 -11.82 3.04
CA ALA A 66 9.08 -13.07 2.98
C ALA A 66 9.71 -14.08 3.95
N LEU A 67 8.87 -14.85 4.63
CA LEU A 67 9.29 -16.05 5.33
C LEU A 67 9.26 -17.20 4.32
N ILE A 68 10.42 -17.79 4.05
CA ILE A 68 10.56 -18.91 3.11
C ILE A 68 10.69 -20.20 3.90
N TRP A 69 9.82 -21.16 3.62
CA TRP A 69 9.90 -22.51 4.18
C TRP A 69 10.39 -23.49 3.11
N THR A 70 11.33 -24.35 3.49
CA THR A 70 11.84 -25.42 2.64
C THR A 70 11.56 -26.77 3.27
N LYS A 71 11.12 -27.74 2.46
CA LYS A 71 10.95 -29.13 2.92
C LYS A 71 12.27 -29.77 3.33
N LYS A 72 13.37 -29.38 2.67
CA LYS A 72 14.72 -29.84 2.97
C LYS A 72 15.36 -28.91 3.99
N VAL A 73 16.19 -29.49 4.87
CA VAL A 73 17.06 -28.72 5.75
C VAL A 73 18.05 -27.96 4.88
N ILE A 74 18.13 -26.65 5.09
CA ILE A 74 19.05 -25.75 4.40
C ILE A 74 20.19 -25.37 5.34
N GLN A 75 21.41 -25.40 4.83
CA GLN A 75 22.59 -24.86 5.51
C GLN A 75 22.82 -23.42 5.07
N LYS A 76 23.71 -22.70 5.77
CA LYS A 76 23.96 -21.29 5.46
C LYS A 76 24.56 -21.13 4.07
N GLU A 77 25.41 -22.07 3.66
CA GLU A 77 26.08 -22.10 2.36
C GLU A 77 25.06 -22.18 1.20
N ASP A 78 23.91 -22.85 1.42
CA ASP A 78 22.87 -23.02 0.40
C ASP A 78 22.17 -21.71 0.04
N ILE A 79 22.21 -20.70 0.92
CA ILE A 79 21.54 -19.41 0.73
C ILE A 79 22.51 -18.26 0.45
N MET A 80 23.82 -18.45 0.59
CA MET A 80 24.83 -17.41 0.38
C MET A 80 24.77 -16.79 -1.02
N PHE A 81 24.33 -17.54 -2.02
CA PHE A 81 24.21 -17.03 -3.39
C PHE A 81 23.16 -15.92 -3.52
N LEU A 82 22.11 -15.92 -2.67
CA LEU A 82 21.05 -14.92 -2.69
C LEU A 82 21.58 -13.51 -2.40
N ASP A 83 22.61 -13.39 -1.56
CA ASP A 83 23.23 -12.10 -1.22
C ASP A 83 23.93 -11.45 -2.43
N SER A 84 24.36 -12.27 -3.39
CA SER A 84 25.05 -11.80 -4.61
C SER A 84 24.09 -11.43 -5.75
N MET A 85 22.79 -11.71 -5.60
CA MET A 85 21.78 -11.43 -6.61
C MET A 85 21.40 -9.94 -6.62
N LYS A 86 21.85 -9.21 -7.64
CA LYS A 86 21.58 -7.76 -7.77
C LYS A 86 20.28 -7.41 -8.49
N VAL A 87 19.91 -8.18 -9.52
CA VAL A 87 18.66 -8.02 -10.28
C VAL A 87 18.27 -9.38 -10.83
N ALA A 88 17.17 -9.95 -10.34
CA ALA A 88 16.56 -11.11 -10.98
C ALA A 88 15.57 -10.61 -12.03
N CYS A 89 15.92 -10.69 -13.31
CA CYS A 89 14.93 -10.59 -14.38
C CYS A 89 14.09 -11.87 -14.35
N VAL A 90 13.02 -11.85 -13.55
CA VAL A 90 12.00 -12.89 -13.62
C VAL A 90 11.26 -12.64 -14.93
N GLY A 91 11.52 -13.47 -15.93
CA GLY A 91 10.84 -13.36 -17.22
C GLY A 91 9.32 -13.37 -16.99
N TRP A 92 8.64 -12.31 -17.40
CA TRP A 92 7.17 -12.20 -17.37
C TRP A 92 6.56 -13.08 -18.47
N TYR A 93 6.85 -14.37 -18.47
CA TYR A 93 6.12 -15.37 -19.22
C TYR A 93 4.93 -15.86 -18.39
N LEU A 94 4.05 -14.93 -18.03
CA LEU A 94 2.68 -15.26 -17.64
C LEU A 94 1.78 -14.10 -18.08
N SER A 95 1.66 -13.95 -19.40
CA SER A 95 0.62 -13.15 -20.01
C SER A 95 -0.75 -13.57 -19.47
N PHE A 96 -1.52 -12.58 -19.00
CA PHE A 96 -2.94 -12.43 -19.35
C PHE A 96 -4.03 -13.40 -18.84
N VAL A 97 -3.76 -14.41 -18.00
CA VAL A 97 -4.83 -15.37 -17.62
C VAL A 97 -5.77 -14.88 -16.49
N CYS A 98 -5.47 -13.82 -15.74
CA CYS A 98 -6.33 -13.41 -14.61
C CYS A 98 -7.37 -12.31 -14.90
N TRP A 99 -7.43 -11.76 -16.13
CA TRP A 99 -8.36 -10.66 -16.44
C TRP A 99 -9.67 -11.08 -17.15
N PHE A 100 -9.87 -12.38 -17.42
CA PHE A 100 -10.99 -12.83 -18.27
C PHE A 100 -11.78 -14.06 -17.78
N LEU A 101 -11.89 -14.27 -16.47
CA LEU A 101 -12.82 -15.27 -15.92
C LEU A 101 -13.66 -14.73 -14.76
N ASN A 102 -14.58 -13.82 -15.08
CA ASN A 102 -15.93 -13.78 -14.48
C ASN A 102 -16.81 -12.69 -15.12
N PRO A 103 -17.63 -13.01 -16.13
CA PRO A 103 -18.62 -12.08 -16.68
C PRO A 103 -19.96 -12.21 -15.94
N VAL A 104 -20.00 -12.39 -14.61
CA VAL A 104 -21.26 -12.32 -13.83
C VAL A 104 -20.96 -11.78 -12.43
N GLN A 105 -20.82 -10.46 -12.32
CA GLN A 105 -21.15 -9.67 -11.12
C GLN A 105 -21.07 -8.16 -11.43
N LYS A 106 -21.80 -7.74 -12.47
CA LYS A 106 -22.32 -6.37 -12.55
C LYS A 106 -23.48 -6.26 -11.55
N LEU A 107 -23.19 -6.02 -10.28
CA LEU A 107 -24.18 -5.48 -9.36
C LEU A 107 -23.46 -4.71 -8.26
N TYR A 108 -23.62 -3.39 -8.31
CA TYR A 108 -23.42 -2.43 -7.22
C TYR A 108 -22.41 -2.81 -6.13
N LYS A 109 -21.16 -2.34 -6.29
CA LYS A 109 -20.27 -2.11 -5.15
C LYS A 109 -19.85 -0.63 -5.15
N PRO A 110 -20.16 0.14 -4.09
CA PRO A 110 -19.72 1.52 -3.99
C PRO A 110 -18.19 1.55 -3.93
N LEU A 111 -17.68 2.52 -4.66
CA LEU A 111 -16.29 2.73 -4.98
C LEU A 111 -15.52 3.19 -3.72
N TYR A 112 -15.08 2.27 -2.87
CA TYR A 112 -14.04 2.58 -1.88
C TYR A 112 -12.70 2.22 -2.48
N LYS A 113 -12.20 3.10 -3.36
CA LYS A 113 -10.83 3.02 -3.85
C LYS A 113 -9.92 3.64 -2.79
N ILE A 114 -9.57 2.84 -1.79
CA ILE A 114 -8.42 3.14 -0.93
C ILE A 114 -7.20 2.83 -1.77
N ILE A 115 -6.53 3.87 -2.27
CA ILE A 115 -5.19 3.79 -2.85
C ILE A 115 -4.21 3.78 -1.68
#